data_AF-A0A1C6U303-F1
#
_entry.id   AF-A0A1C6U303-F1
#
_cell.length_a   1.000
_cell.length_b   1.000
_cell.length_c   1.000
_cell.angle_alpha   90.00
_cell.angle_beta   90.00
_cell.angle_gamma   90.00
#
_symmetry.space_group_name_H-M   'P 1'
#
loop_
_entity.id
_entity.type
_entity.pdbx_description
1 polymer ?
#
loop_
_entity_poly.entity_id
_entity_poly.type
_entity_poly.pdbx_seq_one_letter_code
_entity_poly.pdbx_strand_id
1 'polypeptide(L)' 'MLSHRPADTATTLVYTNVLLDVFTDDPRWAGWSGDALADARDFGVLAVDPIVSAEVSVRSIPPRDDE' A
#
# COMPACT_ATOMS: atom_id res chain seq x y z
N MET A 1 -18.06 25.49 26.10
CA MET A 1 -17.34 25.60 24.81
C MET A 1 -16.86 24.19 24.48
N LEU A 2 -17.65 23.46 23.68
CA LEU A 2 -17.33 22.08 23.30
C LEU A 2 -16.17 22.13 22.31
N SER A 3 -15.00 21.64 22.70
CA SER A 3 -13.91 21.40 21.77
C SER A 3 -14.40 20.42 20.71
N HIS A 4 -14.56 20.90 19.48
CA HIS A 4 -14.70 20.03 18.32
C HIS A 4 -13.39 19.24 18.21
N ARG A 5 -13.35 18.03 18.77
CA ARG A 5 -12.39 17.02 18.33
C ARG A 5 -12.65 16.93 16.82
N PRO A 6 -11.67 17.22 15.94
CA PRO A 6 -11.87 17.05 14.51
C PRO A 6 -12.47 15.66 14.34
N ALA A 7 -13.59 15.55 13.62
CA ALA A 7 -14.32 14.30 13.47
C ALA A 7 -13.31 13.17 13.30
N ASP A 8 -13.45 12.08 14.08
CA ASP A 8 -12.64 10.86 13.97
C ASP A 8 -12.72 10.39 12.51
N THR A 9 -11.88 10.96 11.66
CA THR A 9 -11.85 10.65 10.25
C THR A 9 -11.03 9.38 10.20
N ALA A 10 -11.71 8.27 9.92
CA ALA A 10 -11.07 6.96 9.84
C ALA A 10 -9.82 7.10 8.96
N THR A 11 -8.66 6.80 9.53
CA THR A 11 -7.41 6.83 8.80
C THR A 11 -7.09 5.41 8.37
N THR A 12 -7.03 5.20 7.06
CA THR A 12 -6.66 3.92 6.48
C THR A 12 -5.17 3.90 6.22
N LEU A 13 -4.47 2.95 6.83
CA LEU A 13 -3.06 2.71 6.56
C LEU A 13 -2.92 1.89 5.27
N VAL A 14 -2.23 2.45 4.29
CA VAL A 14 -1.97 1.85 2.98
C VAL A 14 -0.54 1.31 2.99
N TYR A 15 -0.42 0.00 2.73
CA TYR A 15 0.88 -0.65 2.60
C TYR A 15 1.46 -0.43 1.18
N THR A 16 2.78 -0.39 1.06
CA THR A 16 3.50 -0.10 -0.20
C THR A 16 3.18 -1.07 -1.35
N ASN A 17 3.00 -2.37 -1.11
CA ASN A 17 2.53 -3.34 -2.11
C ASN A 17 1.26 -2.90 -2.86
N VAL A 18 0.24 -2.39 -2.17
CA VAL A 18 -1.01 -1.91 -2.79
C VAL A 18 -0.70 -0.77 -3.77
N LEU A 19 0.21 0.14 -3.38
CA LEU A 19 0.65 1.22 -4.25
C LEU A 19 1.51 0.72 -5.42
N LEU A 20 2.39 -0.25 -5.16
CA LEU A 20 3.24 -0.86 -6.18
C LEU A 20 2.39 -1.54 -7.25
N ASP A 21 1.38 -2.32 -6.87
CA ASP A 21 0.49 -3.01 -7.80
C ASP A 21 -0.17 -2.03 -8.79
N VAL A 22 -0.56 -0.84 -8.31
CA VAL A 22 -1.14 0.22 -9.14
C VAL A 22 -0.08 0.91 -10.00
N PHE A 23 1.09 1.22 -9.46
CA PHE A 23 2.15 1.90 -10.22
C PHE A 23 2.85 1.02 -11.25
N THR A 24 2.82 -0.30 -11.07
CA THR A 24 3.41 -1.28 -11.99
C THR A 24 2.40 -1.90 -12.95
N ASP A 25 1.12 -1.50 -12.87
CA ASP A 25 0.01 -2.13 -13.58
C ASP A 25 0.03 -3.66 -13.43
N ASP A 26 0.18 -4.15 -12.20
CA ASP A 26 0.17 -5.60 -11.95
C ASP A 26 -1.13 -6.22 -12.49
N PRO A 27 -1.07 -7.17 -13.43
CA PRO A 27 -2.25 -7.66 -14.14
C PRO A 27 -3.20 -8.46 -13.25
N ARG A 28 -2.77 -8.82 -12.04
CA ARG A 28 -3.59 -9.55 -11.05
C ARG A 28 -4.13 -8.61 -9.99
N TRP A 29 -3.34 -7.62 -9.57
CA TRP A 29 -3.62 -6.86 -8.36
C TRP A 29 -3.95 -5.39 -8.59
N ALA A 30 -3.57 -4.78 -9.71
CA ALA A 30 -3.80 -3.35 -9.95
C ALA A 30 -5.28 -2.97 -9.87
N GLY A 31 -6.18 -3.81 -10.40
CA GLY A 31 -7.62 -3.57 -10.34
C GLY A 31 -8.14 -3.57 -8.90
N TRP A 32 -7.85 -4.62 -8.14
CA TRP A 32 -8.27 -4.71 -6.74
C TRP A 32 -7.65 -3.60 -5.89
N SER A 33 -6.36 -3.31 -6.07
CA SER A 33 -5.65 -2.27 -5.33
C SER A 33 -6.21 -0.88 -5.64
N GLY A 34 -6.60 -0.62 -6.89
CA GLY A 34 -7.30 0.60 -7.29
C GLY A 34 -8.65 0.76 -6.60
N ASP A 35 -9.48 -0.28 -6.61
CA ASP A 35 -10.80 -0.28 -5.97
C ASP A 35 -10.68 -0.11 -4.45
N ALA A 36 -9.77 -0.83 -3.80
CA ALA A 36 -9.53 -0.74 -2.37
C ALA A 36 -9.06 0.67 -1.94
N LEU A 37 -8.23 1.32 -2.77
CA LEU A 37 -7.82 2.71 -2.53
C LEU A 37 -8.99 3.68 -2.72
N ALA A 38 -9.83 3.48 -3.75
CA ALA A 38 -11.00 4.32 -3.98
C ALA A 38 -11.98 4.24 -2.81
N ASP A 39 -12.32 3.02 -2.37
CA ASP A 39 -13.18 2.78 -1.21
C ASP A 39 -12.59 3.44 0.04
N ALA A 40 -11.30 3.24 0.31
CA ALA A 40 -10.66 3.80 1.49
C ALA A 40 -10.61 5.34 1.49
N ARG A 41 -10.57 5.99 0.32
CA ARG A 41 -10.69 7.46 0.20
C ARG A 41 -12.08 7.97 0.54
N ASP A 42 -13.11 7.18 0.26
CA ASP A 42 -14.49 7.54 0.61
C ASP A 42 -14.73 7.47 2.12
N PHE A 43 -13.97 6.63 2.85
CA PHE A 43 -14.06 6.51 4.30
C PHE A 43 -13.18 7.49 5.10
N GLY A 44 -12.16 8.10 4.48
CA GLY A 44 -11.33 9.10 5.16
C GLY A 44 -9.92 9.28 4.61
N VAL A 45 -8.98 9.52 5.51
CA VAL A 45 -7.60 9.87 5.14
C VAL A 45 -6.80 8.61 4.86
N LEU A 46 -6.10 8.56 3.72
CA LEU A 46 -5.10 7.55 3.45
C LEU A 46 -3.75 7.97 4.02
N ALA A 47 -3.15 7.12 4.86
CA ALA A 47 -1.77 7.26 5.33
C ALA A 47 -0.93 6.13 4.72
N VAL A 48 0.23 6.43 4.16
CA VAL A 48 1.14 5.40 3.62
C VAL A 48 2.06 4.94 4.75
N ASP A 49 2.21 3.62 4.92
CA ASP A 49 3.14 3.04 5.89
C ASP A 49 4.60 3.40 5.51
N PRO A 50 5.34 4.16 6.33
CA PRO A 50 6.71 4.54 6.02
C PRO A 50 7.75 3.42 6.25
N ILE A 51 7.36 2.22 6.72
CA ILE A 51 8.31 1.21 7.25
C ILE A 51 8.47 -0.04 6.37
N VAL A 52 7.53 -0.43 5.49
CA VAL A 52 7.66 -1.76 4.84
C VAL A 52 8.35 -1.73 3.48
N SER A 53 9.69 -1.72 3.54
CA SER A 53 10.61 -2.11 2.46
C SER A 53 11.68 -3.09 2.98
N ALA A 54 11.25 -4.20 3.60
CA ALA A 54 12.17 -5.25 4.05
C ALA A 54 11.89 -6.65 3.47
N GLU A 55 10.69 -6.91 2.92
CA GLU A 55 10.31 -8.26 2.49
C GLU A 55 10.72 -8.62 1.04
N VAL A 56 11.20 -7.66 0.24
CA VAL A 56 11.60 -7.92 -1.16
C VAL A 56 13.06 -8.40 -1.29
N SER A 57 13.85 -8.45 -0.22
CA SER A 57 15.29 -8.77 -0.31
C SER A 57 15.67 -10.26 -0.41
N VAL A 58 14.72 -11.21 -0.43
CA VAL A 58 15.06 -12.66 -0.42
C VAL A 58 15.02 -13.32 -1.81
N ARG A 59 14.69 -12.59 -2.89
CA ARG A 59 14.64 -13.22 -4.22
C ARG A 59 15.41 -12.47 -5.31
N SER A 60 16.73 -12.50 -5.21
CA SER A 60 17.59 -12.64 -6.39
C SER A 60 18.95 -13.19 -6.00
N ILE A 61 19.06 -14.52 -5.93
CA ILE A 61 20.33 -15.19 -6.19
C ILE A 61 20.22 -15.65 -7.64
N PRO A 62 20.91 -15.02 -8.62
CA PRO A 62 21.02 -15.62 -9.94
C PRO A 62 21.68 -17.01 -9.79
N PRO A 63 21.30 -18.01 -10.60
CA PRO A 63 21.99 -19.29 -10.59
C PRO A 63 23.48 -19.03 -10.75
N ARG A 64 24.29 -19.62 -9.88
CA ARG A 64 25.72 -19.66 -10.11
C ARG A 64 25.90 -20.57 -11.32
N ASP A 65 26.42 -19.99 -12.40
CA ASP A 65 27.05 -20.80 -13.43
C ASP A 65 28.30 -21.38 -12.76
N ASP A 66 28.16 -22.60 -12.23
CA ASP A 66 29.29 -23.39 -11.75
C ASP A 66 29.96 -23.99 -13.01
N GLU A 67 30.98 -23.29 -13.53
CA GLU A 67 32.08 -23.89 -14.31
C GLU A 67 33.27 -24.19 -13.40
#